data_AF-A0A5N5KAZ0-F1
#
_entry.id   AF-A0A5N5KAZ0-F1
#
_cell.length_a   1.000
_cell.length_b   1.000
_cell.length_c   1.000
_cell.angle_alpha   90.00
_cell.angle_beta   90.00
_cell.angle_gamma   90.00
#
_symmetry.space_group_name_H-M   'P 1'
#
loop_
_entity.id
_entity.type
_entity.pdbx_description
1 polymer ?
#
loop_
_entity_poly.entity_id
_entity_poly.type
_entity_poly.pdbx_seq_one_letter_code
_entity_poly.pdbx_strand_id
1 'polypeptide(L)'
;METVCLVRSEASLFQKHSPSPEVVCHATGFFPKAVTISWQKDGEEVQEDVELRETLPNQDGSFQKRSILTVPAEELQKHTYTCVIQHSSLEKELVLPVSERRILRGRRNTFL
;
A
#
# COMPACT_ATOMS: atom_id res chain seq x y z
N MET A 1 -5.62 -17.26 -14.32
CA MET A 1 -5.45 -15.80 -14.30
C MET A 1 -5.07 -15.47 -12.86
N GLU A 2 -3.78 -15.32 -12.59
CA GLU A 2 -3.27 -15.13 -11.23
C GLU A 2 -3.47 -13.68 -10.83
N THR A 3 -4.46 -13.41 -9.98
CA THR A 3 -4.76 -12.06 -9.50
C THR A 3 -3.92 -11.78 -8.28
N VAL A 4 -2.83 -11.02 -8.44
CA VAL A 4 -1.97 -10.62 -7.33
C VAL A 4 -1.95 -9.10 -7.25
N CYS A 5 -2.67 -8.53 -6.28
CA CYS A 5 -2.36 -7.18 -5.81
C CYS A 5 -0.99 -7.24 -5.14
N LEU A 6 0.07 -7.01 -5.92
CA LEU A 6 1.41 -6.85 -5.36
C LEU A 6 1.43 -5.49 -4.68
N VAL A 7 1.37 -5.50 -3.35
CA VAL A 7 1.51 -4.27 -2.58
C VAL A 7 2.90 -4.18 -2.01
N ARG A 8 3.60 -3.12 -2.41
CA ARG A 8 4.82 -2.71 -1.74
C ARG A 8 4.48 -1.54 -0.84
N SER A 9 4.53 -1.77 0.47
CA SER A 9 4.73 -0.69 1.42
C SER A 9 6.21 -0.31 1.34
N GLU A 10 6.53 0.64 0.47
CA GLU A 10 7.85 1.26 0.48
C GLU A 10 7.72 2.50 1.36
N ALA A 11 8.13 2.38 2.63
CA ALA A 11 8.55 3.55 3.39
C ALA A 11 9.85 4.01 2.74
N SER A 12 9.74 4.93 1.78
CA SER A 12 10.92 5.59 1.27
C SER A 12 11.36 6.57 2.37
N LEU A 13 12.22 6.10 3.28
CA LEU A 13 13.06 6.98 4.08
C LEU A 13 14.04 7.66 3.11
N PHE A 14 13.55 8.63 2.33
CA PHE A 14 14.40 9.43 1.46
C PHE A 14 15.48 10.16 2.27
N GLN A 15 15.26 10.30 3.57
CA GLN A 15 16.24 10.75 4.54
C GLN A 15 16.00 9.96 5.82
N LYS A 16 17.00 9.19 6.28
CA LYS A 16 17.01 8.44 7.54
C LYS A 16 16.77 9.30 8.81
N HIS A 17 16.53 10.62 8.62
CA HIS A 17 16.35 11.67 9.61
C HIS A 17 15.21 12.65 9.26
N SER A 18 14.29 12.32 8.34
CA SER A 18 13.12 13.19 8.12
C SER A 18 12.24 13.18 9.37
N PRO A 19 11.86 14.35 9.92
CA PRO A 19 10.91 14.41 11.03
C PRO A 19 9.52 13.88 10.62
N SER A 20 9.23 13.81 9.32
CA SER A 20 7.96 13.36 8.74
C SER A 20 8.21 12.51 7.49
N PRO A 21 8.51 11.20 7.61
CA PRO A 21 8.63 10.30 6.47
C PRO A 21 7.32 10.14 5.69
N GLU A 22 7.47 9.94 4.38
CA GLU A 22 6.39 9.49 3.50
C GLU A 22 6.33 7.96 3.45
N VAL A 23 5.12 7.42 3.63
CA VAL A 23 4.83 6.01 3.49
C VAL A 23 3.98 5.80 2.25
N VAL A 24 4.42 4.92 1.35
CA VAL A 24 3.71 4.65 0.10
C VAL A 24 3.02 3.30 0.17
N CYS A 25 1.72 3.28 -0.10
CA CYS A 25 0.97 2.07 -0.43
C CYS A 25 0.75 1.99 -1.93
N HIS A 26 1.35 0.98 -2.57
CA HIS A 26 1.28 0.81 -4.03
C HIS A 26 0.50 -0.45 -4.39
N ALA A 27 -0.72 -0.30 -4.91
CA ALA A 27 -1.44 -1.41 -5.53
C ALA A 27 -1.07 -1.51 -7.02
N THR A 28 -0.68 -2.69 -7.51
CA THR A 28 -0.43 -2.93 -8.94
C THR A 28 -0.86 -4.34 -9.34
N GLY A 29 -1.06 -4.56 -10.64
CA GLY A 29 -1.46 -5.87 -11.18
C GLY A 29 -2.95 -6.16 -11.05
N PHE A 30 -3.78 -5.14 -10.79
CA PHE A 30 -5.23 -5.32 -10.58
C PHE A 30 -6.05 -5.01 -11.83
N PHE A 31 -7.20 -5.66 -11.94
CA PHE A 31 -8.22 -5.43 -12.99
C PHE A 31 -9.59 -5.88 -12.45
N PRO A 32 -10.68 -5.11 -12.63
CA PRO A 32 -10.84 -3.89 -13.44
C PRO A 32 -10.20 -2.61 -12.84
N LYS A 33 -10.34 -1.46 -13.51
CA LYS A 33 -9.66 -0.19 -13.13
C LYS A 33 -10.03 0.35 -11.74
N ALA A 34 -11.21 0.05 -11.23
CA ALA A 34 -11.73 0.67 -10.02
C ALA A 34 -11.13 0.02 -8.75
N VAL A 35 -10.33 0.81 -8.01
CA VAL A 35 -9.72 0.41 -6.72
C VAL A 35 -9.83 1.55 -5.71
N THR A 36 -10.05 1.17 -4.44
CA THR A 36 -10.00 2.07 -3.28
C THR A 36 -8.77 1.75 -2.45
N ILE A 37 -8.05 2.79 -2.03
CA ILE A 37 -6.91 2.71 -1.11
C ILE A 37 -7.18 3.71 0.00
N SER A 38 -7.22 3.25 1.25
CA SER A 38 -7.39 4.08 2.45
C SER A 38 -6.34 3.74 3.49
N TRP A 39 -6.22 4.61 4.50
CA TRP A 39 -5.29 4.45 5.61
C TRP A 39 -6.05 4.36 6.92
N GLN A 40 -5.52 3.58 7.84
CA GLN A 40 -5.98 3.58 9.22
C GLN A 40 -4.81 3.78 10.20
N LYS A 41 -5.06 4.49 11.29
CA LYS A 41 -4.20 4.62 12.47
C LYS A 41 -4.89 3.90 13.62
N ASP A 42 -4.29 2.81 14.11
CA ASP A 42 -4.84 1.98 15.18
C ASP A 42 -6.30 1.52 14.95
N GLY A 43 -6.67 1.32 13.67
CA GLY A 43 -8.00 0.89 13.24
C GLY A 43 -8.98 2.02 12.90
N GLU A 44 -8.61 3.29 13.14
CA GLU A 44 -9.43 4.45 12.78
C GLU A 44 -9.00 5.04 11.44
N GLU A 45 -9.95 5.42 10.58
CA GLU A 45 -9.67 5.96 9.26
C GLU A 45 -8.91 7.29 9.31
N VAL A 46 -7.90 7.43 8.46
CA VAL A 46 -7.10 8.65 8.30
C VAL A 46 -7.32 9.23 6.91
N GLN A 47 -7.68 10.51 6.87
CA GLN A 47 -7.85 11.28 5.63
C GLN A 47 -6.89 12.46 5.53
N GLU A 48 -6.31 12.89 6.67
CA GLU A 48 -5.31 13.96 6.73
C GLU A 48 -3.96 13.47 6.20
N ASP A 49 -3.22 14.35 5.52
CA ASP A 49 -1.89 14.08 4.96
C ASP A 49 -1.82 12.86 4.03
N VAL A 50 -2.97 12.48 3.44
CA VAL A 50 -3.11 11.43 2.44
C VAL A 50 -3.14 12.04 1.04
N GLU A 51 -2.18 11.66 0.20
CA GLU A 51 -2.18 11.94 -1.23
C GLU A 51 -2.58 10.66 -2.00
N LEU A 52 -3.76 10.66 -2.63
CA LEU A 52 -4.18 9.58 -3.53
C LEU A 52 -3.85 9.92 -4.98
N ARG A 53 -2.93 9.19 -5.59
CA ARG A 53 -2.53 9.41 -6.99
C ARG A 53 -3.51 8.76 -7.97
N GLU A 54 -3.44 9.23 -9.21
CA GLU A 54 -4.22 8.69 -10.32
C GLU A 54 -3.95 7.21 -10.57
N THR A 55 -4.95 6.53 -11.14
CA THR A 55 -4.82 5.15 -11.58
C THR A 55 -4.19 5.09 -12.97
N LEU A 56 -3.03 4.46 -13.07
CA LEU A 56 -2.24 4.36 -14.29
C LEU A 56 -2.31 2.95 -14.88
N PRO A 57 -2.28 2.79 -16.21
CA PRO A 57 -2.19 1.48 -16.85
C PRO A 57 -0.77 0.89 -16.75
N ASN A 58 -0.68 -0.44 -16.72
CA ASN A 58 0.56 -1.20 -16.89
C ASN A 58 0.68 -1.72 -18.33
N GLN A 59 1.89 -2.15 -18.71
CA GLN A 59 2.17 -2.68 -20.06
C GLN A 59 1.46 -4.00 -20.36
N ASP A 60 1.12 -4.78 -19.33
CA ASP A 60 0.42 -6.06 -19.42
C ASP A 60 -1.12 -5.92 -19.46
N GLY A 61 -1.64 -4.69 -19.51
CA GLY A 61 -3.07 -4.40 -19.51
C GLY A 61 -3.73 -4.34 -18.12
N SER A 62 -2.97 -4.59 -17.04
CA SER A 62 -3.44 -4.36 -15.67
C SER A 62 -3.32 -2.88 -15.27
N PHE A 63 -3.76 -2.53 -14.06
CA PHE A 63 -3.68 -1.17 -13.53
C PHE A 63 -2.79 -1.09 -12.28
N GLN A 64 -2.35 0.14 -11.98
CA GLN A 64 -1.64 0.50 -10.77
C GLN A 64 -2.17 1.79 -10.16
N LYS A 65 -2.08 1.93 -8.84
CA LYS A 65 -2.45 3.13 -8.09
C LYS A 65 -1.59 3.24 -6.83
N ARG A 66 -1.23 4.47 -6.44
CA ARG A 66 -0.47 4.75 -5.23
C ARG A 66 -1.25 5.68 -4.31
N SER A 67 -1.13 5.44 -3.01
CA SER A 67 -1.47 6.40 -1.97
C SER A 67 -0.23 6.68 -1.12
N ILE A 68 0.05 7.94 -0.83
CA ILE A 68 1.14 8.39 0.02
C ILE A 68 0.52 8.96 1.28
N LEU A 69 1.05 8.56 2.43
CA LEU A 69 0.72 9.13 3.73
C LEU A 69 1.97 9.75 4.33
N THR A 70 1.90 11.02 4.71
CA THR A 70 2.99 11.71 5.42
C THR A 70 2.73 11.62 6.92
N VAL A 71 3.65 11.00 7.67
CA VAL A 71 3.47 10.80 9.12
C VAL A 71 4.72 11.27 9.85
N PRO A 72 4.62 12.00 10.97
CA PRO A 72 5.76 12.26 11.84
C PRO A 72 6.45 10.96 12.28
N ALA A 73 7.79 10.95 12.29
CA ALA A 73 8.54 9.73 12.61
C ALA A 73 8.25 9.19 14.02
N GLU A 74 7.92 10.08 14.96
CA GLU A 74 7.51 9.71 16.32
C GLU A 74 6.13 9.05 16.36
N GLU A 75 5.18 9.54 15.56
CA GLU A 75 3.83 8.96 15.45
C GLU A 75 3.89 7.58 14.80
N LEU A 76 4.71 7.42 13.75
CA LEU A 76 4.90 6.14 13.05
C LEU A 76 5.50 5.04 13.96
N GLN A 77 6.27 5.43 14.99
CA GLN A 77 6.82 4.50 15.98
C GLN A 77 5.83 4.15 17.10
N LYS A 78 4.90 5.05 17.41
CA LYS A 78 3.92 4.88 18.51
C LYS A 78 2.65 4.17 18.07
N HIS A 79 2.26 4.34 16.81
CA HIS A 79 0.98 3.90 16.28
C HIS A 79 1.13 2.90 15.14
N THR A 80 0.12 2.04 15.01
CA THR A 80 0.06 1.09 13.89
C THR A 80 -0.69 1.71 12.74
N TYR A 81 0.04 2.09 11.71
CA TYR A 81 -0.56 2.52 10.44
C TYR A 81 -0.80 1.31 9.55
N THR A 82 -1.97 1.24 8.92
CA THR A 82 -2.31 0.21 7.95
C THR A 82 -2.83 0.82 6.67
N CYS A 83 -2.43 0.25 5.53
CA CYS A 83 -3.05 0.51 4.25
C CYS A 83 -4.15 -0.52 4.02
N VAL A 84 -5.35 -0.06 3.67
CA VAL A 84 -6.50 -0.91 3.34
C VAL A 84 -6.82 -0.76 1.86
N ILE A 85 -6.87 -1.87 1.15
CA ILE A 85 -7.16 -1.91 -0.28
C ILE A 85 -8.43 -2.71 -0.53
N GLN A 86 -9.38 -2.07 -1.21
CA GLN A 86 -10.62 -2.69 -1.64
C GLN A 86 -10.67 -2.71 -3.16
N HIS A 87 -10.95 -3.89 -3.70
CA HIS A 87 -11.01 -4.12 -5.13
C HIS A 87 -11.95 -5.30 -5.42
N SER A 88 -12.71 -5.21 -6.51
CA SER A 88 -13.73 -6.22 -6.87
C SER A 88 -13.19 -7.63 -7.10
N SER A 89 -11.90 -7.78 -7.38
CA SER A 89 -11.26 -9.09 -7.54
C SER A 89 -10.83 -9.74 -6.22
N LEU A 90 -11.00 -9.05 -5.09
CA LEU A 90 -10.69 -9.58 -3.77
C LEU A 90 -11.99 -10.00 -3.09
N GLU A 91 -12.00 -11.19 -2.46
CA GLU A 91 -13.15 -11.62 -1.64
C GLU A 91 -13.33 -10.75 -0.39
N LYS A 92 -12.22 -10.21 0.12
CA LYS A 92 -12.15 -9.33 1.29
C LYS A 92 -11.08 -8.27 1.05
N GLU A 93 -11.20 -7.16 1.75
CA GLU A 93 -10.18 -6.11 1.71
C GLU A 93 -8.80 -6.62 2.15
N LEU A 94 -7.76 -6.05 1.55
CA LEU A 94 -6.38 -6.35 1.89
C LEU A 94 -5.89 -5.31 2.90
N VAL A 95 -5.58 -5.74 4.12
CA VAL A 95 -5.08 -4.89 5.22
C VAL A 95 -3.59 -5.13 5.39
N LEU A 96 -2.78 -4.08 5.24
CA LEU A 96 -1.32 -4.16 5.23
C LEU A 96 -0.72 -3.21 6.27
N PRO A 97 -0.13 -3.73 7.35
CA PRO A 97 0.55 -2.89 8.33
C PRO A 97 1.81 -2.29 7.72
N VAL A 98 1.98 -0.99 7.92
CA VAL A 98 3.22 -0.28 7.63
C VAL A 98 4.28 -0.85 8.55
N SER A 99 5.17 -1.66 7.99
CA SER A 99 6.34 -2.15 8.71
C SER A 99 7.58 -1.58 8.02
N GLU A 100 8.56 -1.13 8.80
CA GLU A 100 9.84 -0.61 8.28
C GLU A 100 10.59 -1.65 7.41
N ARG A 101 10.17 -2.92 7.42
CA ARG A 101 10.71 -3.97 6.55
C ARG A 101 9.65 -5.03 6.23
N ARG A 102 9.28 -5.17 4.95
CA ARG A 102 8.93 -6.45 4.30
C ARG A 102 8.81 -6.26 2.77
N ILE A 103 9.89 -6.59 2.06
CA ILE A 103 9.77 -7.09 0.70
C ILE A 103 9.10 -8.46 0.84
N LEU A 104 7.81 -8.56 0.54
CA LEU A 104 7.21 -9.86 0.24
C LEU A 104 7.79 -10.31 -1.11
N ARG A 105 9.00 -10.87 -1.06
CA ARG A 105 9.55 -11.68 -2.13
C ARG A 105 8.52 -12.76 -2.39
N GLY A 106 8.01 -12.82 -3.61
CA GLY A 106 7.00 -13.79 -4.01
C GLY A 106 7.30 -15.16 -3.41
N ARG A 107 6.34 -15.70 -2.66
CA ARG A 107 6.30 -17.13 -2.38
C ARG A 107 6.23 -17.79 -3.76
N ARG A 108 7.38 -18.25 -4.26
CA ARG A 108 7.42 -19.29 -5.29
C ARG A 108 6.68 -20.47 -4.70
N ASN A 109 5.43 -20.69 -5.12
CA ASN A 109 4.84 -22.00 -5.00
C ASN A 109 5.50 -22.88 -6.06
N THR A 110 6.64 -23.47 -5.70
CA THR A 110 7.02 -24.77 -6.26
C THR A 110 6.06 -25.79 -5.67
N PHE A 111 5.04 -26.15 -6.44
CA PHE A 111 4.42 -27.46 -6.35
C PHE A 111 4.80 -28.21 -7.63
N LEU A 112 5.17 -29.47 -7.42
CA LEU A 112 5.66 -30.45 -8.39
C LEU A 112 4.75 -30.55 -9.63
#